data_AF-A0A6P0XSX2-F1
#
_entry.id   AF-A0A6P0XSX2-F1
#
_cell.length_a   1.000
_cell.length_b   1.000
_cell.length_c   1.000
_cell.angle_alpha   90.00
_cell.angle_beta   90.00
_cell.angle_gamma   90.00
#
_symmetry.space_group_name_H-M   'P 1'
#
loop_
_entity.id
_entity.type
_entity.pdbx_description
1 polymer ?
#
loop_
_entity_poly.entity_id
_entity_poly.type
_entity_poly.pdbx_seq_one_letter_code
_entity_poly.pdbx_strand_id
1 'polypeptide(L)' 'MEALPETLQRLKGQVAIITGASRGIGRAAALALAMEGANVVVNYA' A
#
# COMPACT_ATOMS: atom_id res chain seq x y z
N MET A 1 2.69 -13.16 2.04
CA MET A 1 2.82 -11.91 2.80
C MET A 1 1.50 -11.71 3.48
N GLU A 2 1.48 -11.67 4.81
CA GLU A 2 0.25 -11.61 5.61
C GLU A 2 0.02 -10.16 6.02
N ALA A 3 -1.21 -9.66 5.87
CA ALA A 3 -1.57 -8.31 6.26
C ALA A 3 -1.56 -8.16 7.78
N LEU A 4 -1.41 -6.94 8.28
CA LEU A 4 -1.52 -6.69 9.72
C LEU A 4 -2.94 -7.03 10.20
N PRO A 5 -3.12 -7.49 11.45
CA PRO A 5 -4.45 -7.66 12.01
C PRO A 5 -5.21 -6.32 11.98
N GLU A 6 -6.51 -6.35 11.74
CA GLU A 6 -7.31 -5.13 11.51
C GLU A 6 -7.19 -4.08 12.62
N THR A 7 -7.03 -4.51 13.87
CA THR A 7 -6.85 -3.62 15.03
C THR A 7 -5.56 -2.80 14.97
N LEU A 8 -4.60 -3.19 14.13
CA LEU A 8 -3.32 -2.52 13.91
C LEU A 8 -3.19 -1.88 12.53
N GLN A 9 -4.18 -2.04 11.64
CA GLN A 9 -4.16 -1.45 10.30
C GLN A 9 -4.46 0.06 10.36
N ARG A 10 -3.40 0.87 10.40
CA ARG A 10 -3.52 2.33 10.64
C ARG A 10 -4.19 3.09 9.50
N LEU A 11 -4.23 2.49 8.30
CA LEU A 11 -4.71 3.12 7.07
C LEU A 11 -6.00 2.49 6.56
N LYS A 12 -6.69 1.66 7.36
CA LYS A 12 -7.97 1.04 6.98
C LYS A 12 -8.96 2.09 6.47
N GLY A 13 -9.48 1.88 5.26
CA GLY A 13 -10.45 2.76 4.62
C GLY A 13 -9.86 4.00 3.93
N GLN A 14 -8.54 4.21 4.01
CA GLN A 14 -7.86 5.27 3.26
C GLN A 14 -7.54 4.81 1.84
N VAL A 15 -7.41 5.78 0.93
CA VAL A 15 -6.96 5.55 -0.45
C VAL A 15 -5.58 6.17 -0.64
N ALA A 16 -4.64 5.40 -1.18
CA ALA A 16 -3.29 5.87 -1.50
C ALA A 16 -2.98 5.69 -3.00
N ILE A 17 -2.56 6.77 -3.67
CA ILE A 17 -2.11 6.73 -5.07
C ILE A 17 -0.59 6.78 -5.08
N ILE A 18 0.05 5.78 -5.70
CA ILE A 18 1.50 5.70 -5.81
C ILE A 18 1.93 5.66 -7.27
N THR A 19 2.75 6.62 -7.67
CA THR A 19 3.41 6.65 -8.98
C THR A 19 4.77 5.95 -8.92
N GLY A 20 5.23 5.40 -10.05
CA GLY A 20 6.50 4.67 -10.12
C GLY A 20 6.50 3.36 -9.30
N ALA A 21 5.33 2.77 -9.07
CA ALA A 21 5.16 1.60 -8.21
C ALA A 21 5.51 0.25 -8.86
N SER A 22 6.05 0.26 -10.09
CA SER A 22 6.38 -0.98 -10.81
C SER A 22 7.56 -1.73 -10.21
N ARG A 23 8.49 -1.04 -9.53
CA ARG A 23 9.68 -1.65 -8.91
C ARG A 23 10.27 -0.80 -7.78
N GLY A 24 11.30 -1.34 -7.14
CA GLY A 24 12.09 -0.62 -6.13
C GLY A 24 11.23 -0.07 -4.99
N ILE A 25 11.50 1.18 -4.62
CA ILE A 25 10.87 1.86 -3.48
C ILE A 25 9.37 2.03 -3.70
N GLY A 26 8.92 2.36 -4.92
CA GLY A 26 7.50 2.54 -5.20
C GLY A 26 6.70 1.26 -4.96
N ARG A 27 7.24 0.10 -5.38
CA ARG A 27 6.63 -1.21 -5.10
C ARG A 27 6.63 -1.52 -3.61
N ALA A 28 7.74 -1.27 -2.91
CA ALA A 28 7.85 -1.53 -1.48
C ALA A 28 6.87 -0.67 -0.67
N ALA A 29 6.73 0.62 -1.02
CA ALA A 29 5.77 1.53 -0.42
C ALA A 29 4.32 1.07 -0.66
N ALA A 30 3.98 0.67 -1.89
CA ALA A 30 2.64 0.16 -2.20
C ALA A 30 2.25 -1.06 -1.36
N LEU A 31 3.18 -2.00 -1.20
CA LEU A 31 2.95 -3.18 -0.36
C LEU A 31 2.82 -2.80 1.12
N ALA A 32 3.67 -1.92 1.62
CA ALA A 32 3.62 -1.48 3.02
C ALA A 32 2.30 -0.76 3.35
N LEU A 33 1.83 0.15 2.49
CA LEU A 33 0.54 0.84 2.70
C LEU A 33 -0.64 -0.13 2.61
N ALA A 34 -0.60 -1.10 1.70
CA ALA A 34 -1.63 -2.13 1.61
C ALA A 34 -1.68 -3.03 2.87
N MET A 35 -0.53 -3.37 3.46
CA MET A 35 -0.48 -4.13 4.72
C MET A 35 -1.10 -3.39 5.90
N GLU A 36 -1.06 -2.06 5.87
CA GLU A 36 -1.70 -1.15 6.83
C GLU A 36 -3.19 -0.93 6.54
N GLY A 37 -3.76 -1.61 5.53
CA GLY A 37 -5.19 -1.58 5.21
C GLY A 37 -5.63 -0.49 4.21
N ALA A 38 -4.68 0.19 3.55
CA ALA A 38 -5.01 1.18 2.53
C ALA A 38 -5.49 0.51 1.23
N ASN A 39 -6.45 1.13 0.56
CA ASN A 39 -6.76 0.84 -0.84
C ASN A 39 -5.72 1.53 -1.73
N VAL A 40 -4.81 0.76 -2.32
CA VAL A 40 -3.69 1.30 -3.08
C VAL A 40 -3.97 1.29 -4.58
N VAL A 41 -3.85 2.45 -5.21
CA VAL A 41 -3.84 2.61 -6.67
C VAL A 41 -2.40 2.80 -7.11
N VAL A 42 -1.96 1.96 -8.06
CA VAL A 42 -0.61 2.03 -8.62
C VAL A 42 -0.64 2.61 -10.03
N ASN A 43 0.27 3.55 -10.32
CA ASN A 43 0.49 4.09 -11.65
C ASN A 43 1.98 3.98 -12.03
N TYR A 44 2.25 3.63 -13.29
CA TYR A 44 3.58 3.59 -13.87
C TYR A 44 3.47 3.91 -15.37
N ALA A 45 4.54 4.47 -15.94
CA ALA A 45 4.71 4.66 -17.39
C ALA A 45 5.70 3.63 -17.94
#